data_AF-A0AA39MHT7-F1
#
_entry.id   AF-A0AA39MHT7-F1
#
_cell.length_a   1.000
_cell.length_b   1.000
_cell.length_c   1.000
_cell.angle_alpha   90.00
_cell.angle_beta   90.00
_cell.angle_gamma   90.00
#
_symmetry.space_group_name_H-M   'P 1'
#
loop_
_entity.id
_entity.type
_entity.pdbx_description
1 polymer ?
#
loop_
_entity_poly.entity_id
_entity_poly.type
_entity_poly.pdbx_seq_one_letter_code
_entity_poly.pdbx_strand_id
1 'polypeptide(L)' 'IPYPKYVWSPAGGWWVQPSNWKANTAVVATGIFAIAYLVGSLSATREARLSNLRLSQGC' A
#
# COMPACT_ATOMS: atom_id res chain seq x y z
N ILE A 1 -8.43 -33.28 -11.75
CA ILE A 1 -7.30 -33.11 -12.70
C ILE A 1 -6.03 -32.87 -11.90
N PRO A 2 -5.00 -33.72 -12.02
CA PRO A 2 -3.72 -33.50 -11.36
C PRO A 2 -2.99 -32.29 -11.97
N TYR A 3 -2.42 -31.44 -11.12
CA TYR A 3 -1.67 -30.25 -11.51
C TYR A 3 -0.19 -30.39 -11.12
N PRO A 4 0.74 -29.84 -11.92
CA PRO A 4 2.17 -29.96 -11.65
C PRO A 4 2.57 -29.16 -10.40
N LYS A 5 3.21 -29.81 -9.43
CA LYS A 5 3.56 -29.22 -8.11
C LYS A 5 4.92 -28.49 -8.07
N TYR A 6 5.73 -28.63 -9.12
CA TYR A 6 7.05 -28.02 -9.22
C TYR A 6 7.06 -26.71 -10.02
N VAL A 7 5.93 -26.34 -10.61
CA VAL A 7 5.81 -25.09 -11.37
C VAL A 7 5.53 -23.96 -10.38
N TRP A 8 6.39 -22.95 -10.38
CA TRP A 8 6.22 -21.76 -9.57
C TRP A 8 5.86 -20.56 -10.46
N SER A 9 4.92 -19.76 -10.00
CA SER A 9 4.51 -18.50 -10.60
C SER A 9 4.34 -17.44 -9.50
N PRO A 10 4.69 -16.18 -9.77
CA PRO A 10 4.69 -15.12 -8.76
C PRO A 10 3.29 -14.83 -8.20
N ALA A 11 2.23 -15.03 -8.98
CA ALA A 11 0.84 -14.83 -8.57
C ALA A 11 0.21 -16.09 -7.93
N GLY A 12 0.93 -17.21 -7.83
CA GLY A 12 0.41 -18.52 -7.45
C GLY A 12 0.11 -19.43 -8.66
N GLY A 13 -0.51 -20.58 -8.39
CA GLY A 13 -0.83 -21.63 -9.37
C GLY A 13 -2.23 -22.18 -9.18
N TRP A 14 -2.47 -23.44 -9.55
CA TRP A 14 -3.79 -24.05 -9.42
C TRP A 14 -4.20 -24.25 -7.96
N TRP A 15 -5.30 -23.61 -7.55
CA TRP A 15 -5.95 -23.76 -6.24
C TRP A 15 -5.00 -23.56 -5.05
N VAL A 16 -4.20 -22.49 -5.09
CA VAL A 16 -3.22 -22.20 -4.03
C VAL A 16 -3.94 -21.77 -2.75
N GLN A 17 -3.80 -22.57 -1.70
CA GLN A 17 -4.24 -22.26 -0.34
C GLN A 17 -3.02 -22.26 0.59
N PRO A 18 -2.31 -21.12 0.71
CA PRO A 18 -1.11 -21.05 1.54
C PRO A 18 -1.53 -21.01 3.02
N SER A 19 -0.86 -21.81 3.86
CA SER A 19 -1.18 -21.91 5.30
C SER A 19 -1.13 -20.57 6.03
N ASN A 20 -0.29 -19.64 5.56
CA ASN A 20 -0.03 -18.34 6.20
C ASN A 20 -0.70 -17.15 5.48
N TRP A 21 -1.76 -17.38 4.70
CA TRP A 21 -2.40 -16.32 3.91
C TRP A 21 -2.80 -15.09 4.75
N LYS A 22 -3.27 -15.30 5.98
CA LYS A 22 -3.70 -14.23 6.90
C LYS A 22 -2.55 -13.29 7.28
N ALA A 23 -1.44 -13.87 7.70
CA ALA A 23 -0.26 -13.10 8.13
C ALA A 23 0.33 -12.33 6.94
N ASN A 24 0.45 -12.98 5.77
CA ASN A 24 0.99 -12.34 4.57
C ASN A 24 0.14 -11.15 4.12
N THR A 25 -1.20 -11.30 4.11
CA THR A 25 -2.10 -10.19 3.78
C THR A 25 -2.02 -9.07 4.80
N ALA A 26 -1.92 -9.38 6.10
CA ALA A 26 -1.80 -8.38 7.15
C ALA A 26 -0.53 -7.53 7.00
N VAL A 27 0.61 -8.15 6.67
CA VAL A 27 1.87 -7.45 6.43
C VAL A 27 1.75 -6.51 5.23
N VAL A 28 1.21 -6.99 4.11
CA VAL A 28 1.06 -6.17 2.90
C VAL A 28 0.10 -5.01 3.13
N ALA A 29 -1.06 -5.26 3.75
CA ALA A 29 -2.03 -4.23 4.08
C ALA A 29 -1.44 -3.15 5.01
N THR A 30 -0.68 -3.57 6.03
CA THR A 30 -0.01 -2.64 6.95
C THR A 30 1.04 -1.79 6.23
N GLY A 31 1.83 -2.38 5.32
CA GLY A 31 2.80 -1.64 4.52
C GLY A 31 2.16 -0.60 3.61
N ILE A 32 1.07 -0.96 2.93
CA ILE A 32 0.31 -0.03 2.08
C ILE A 32 -0.24 1.12 2.92
N PHE A 33 -0.85 0.82 4.08
CA PHE A 33 -1.43 1.83 4.96
C PHE A 33 -0.36 2.79 5.49
N ALA A 34 0.79 2.29 5.92
CA ALA A 34 1.90 3.11 6.42
C ALA A 34 2.38 4.09 5.34
N ILE A 35 2.57 3.61 4.10
CA ILE A 35 3.00 4.46 2.97
C ILE A 35 1.93 5.51 2.66
N ALA A 36 0.66 5.11 2.57
CA ALA A 36 -0.45 6.02 2.29
C ALA A 36 -0.55 7.14 3.35
N TYR A 37 -0.37 6.80 4.63
CA TYR A 37 -0.39 7.78 5.72
C TYR A 37 0.78 8.77 5.62
N LEU A 38 2.00 8.28 5.37
CA LEU A 38 3.17 9.14 5.22
C LEU A 38 3.04 10.09 4.02
N VAL A 39 2.63 9.57 2.87
CA VAL A 39 2.40 10.40 1.68
C VAL A 39 1.26 11.40 1.90
N GLY A 40 0.17 10.97 2.54
CA GLY A 40 -0.96 11.84 2.86
C GLY A 40 -0.58 12.99 3.80
N SER A 41 0.16 12.72 4.88
CA SER A 41 0.62 13.75 5.82
C SER A 41 1.61 14.73 5.19
N LEU A 42 2.50 14.26 4.31
CA LEU A 42 3.38 15.12 3.52
C LEU A 42 2.59 16.03 2.57
N SER A 43 1.58 15.49 1.89
CA SER A 43 0.69 16.28 1.02
C SER A 43 -0.06 17.35 1.80
N ALA A 44 -0.69 16.99 2.93
CA ALA A 44 -1.41 17.92 3.79
C ALA A 44 -0.52 19.07 4.30
N THR A 45 0.72 18.77 4.67
CA THR A 45 1.69 19.78 5.12
C THR A 45 2.04 20.76 4.00
N ARG A 46 2.17 20.28 2.75
CA ARG A 46 2.46 21.12 1.58
C ARG A 46 1.27 22.01 1.22
N GLU A 47 0.05 21.47 1.30
CA GLU A 47 -1.18 22.24 1.04
C GLU A 47 -1.40 23.34 2.09
N ALA A 48 -1.21 23.02 3.38
CA ALA A 48 -1.31 24.01 4.46
C ALA A 48 -0.26 25.13 4.32
N ARG A 49 0.94 24.81 3.82
CA ARG A 49 1.97 25.83 3.52
C ARG A 49 1.56 26.70 2.34
N LEU A 50 1.01 26.12 1.28
CA LEU A 50 0.54 26.86 0.10
C LEU A 50 -0.64 27.77 0.44
N SER A 51 -1.61 27.33 1.24
CA SER A 51 -2.71 28.18 1.71
C SER A 51 -2.20 29.34 2.57
N ASN A 52 -1.27 29.08 3.49
CA ASN A 52 -0.73 30.11 4.39
C ASN A 52 0.13 31.14 3.63
N LEU A 53 0.87 30.72 2.60
CA LEU A 53 1.59 31.64 1.70
C LEU A 53 0.63 32.52 0.89
N ARG A 54 -0.50 31.98 0.42
CA ARG A 54 -1.51 32.76 -0.32
C ARG A 54 -2.20 33.80 0.57
N LEU A 55 -2.48 33.46 1.83
CA LEU A 55 -3.06 34.42 2.79
C LEU A 55 -2.07 35.51 3.22
N SER A 56 -0.77 35.22 3.22
CA SER A 56 0.27 36.21 3.54
C SER A 56 0.65 37.14 2.37
N GLN A 57 0.32 36.77 1.13
CA GLN A 57 0.61 37.54 -0.09
C GLN A 57 -0.62 38.27 -0.64
N GLY A 58 -1.80 38.08 -0.01
CA GLY A 58 -3.00 38.85 -0.26
C GLY A 58 -2.97 40.13 0.58
N CYS A 59 -2.74 41.25 -0.12
CA CYS A 59 -3.14 42.59 0.29
C CYS A 59 -4.65 42.65 0.58
#